data_AF-A0A9X3HL39-F1
#
_entry.id   AF-A0A9X3HL39-F1
#
_cell.length_a   1.000
_cell.length_b   1.000
_cell.length_c   1.000
_cell.angle_alpha   90.00
_cell.angle_beta   90.00
_cell.angle_gamma   90.00
#
_symmetry.space_group_name_H-M   'P 1'
#
loop_
_entity.id
_entity.type
_entity.pdbx_description
1 polymer ?
#
loop_
_entity_poly.entity_id
_entity_poly.type
_entity_poly.pdbx_seq_one_letter_code
_entity_poly.pdbx_strand_id
1 'polypeptide(L)'
;MLKKACVGIGITCVLLTGCQKTPEESAVVSKAGGLSENVIAKPLEEGETRENDIPAHWKMEEFRNKNRMLLSADLDLDEHKLGNLPVIEMKNHVLTEEELKELVEYFAEGETLYECQPYTKDVYEEVISRIENKEGIYASSYPWLKRLTIRQCAEAGIEFAPEKPAIQEKEKIEFTTRFVDEGYEKAVMEKVGAASEGFDMYENREEKVWFEADAGGVGTERKGRIKAETYDPEVGNSSSFSWTTGLESYSYLEFDSSRMFFTYQTENTFTPQMLERMDLFEERYTNSTFDKAVGAAQAEQVIKELGIADMSLSSEEQVLWFPQNSYTEGSDRIGESDDLWWMADPAATECGYRYIFSREIGGLNVMVGNTAVLETTEEMYSPPFPAETITITVTESGVKSFVWEGMSEEVKRITENTKLLPFDKIQERLAEQIFYWYSGCTAGQPVDDPTQFQYRVTDAKLGYTYINAYKNPEHAWLVPAWSFMAIEGTGGEDRQYLSYLIEALEGCAITGE
;
A
#
# COMPACT_ATOMS: atom_id res chain seq x y z
N MET A 1 34.80 18.93 70.10
CA MET A 1 34.11 19.66 71.18
C MET A 1 33.04 20.51 70.51
N LEU A 2 31.76 20.55 70.86
CA LEU A 2 30.98 20.06 72.00
C LEU A 2 29.55 19.80 71.45
N LYS A 3 28.89 18.75 71.92
CA LYS A 3 27.45 18.50 71.74
C LYS A 3 26.63 19.59 72.41
N LYS A 4 25.43 19.87 71.88
CA LYS A 4 24.17 19.92 72.66
C LYS A 4 22.95 19.82 71.74
N ALA A 5 22.06 18.92 72.13
CA ALA A 5 20.76 18.64 71.53
C ALA A 5 19.68 19.56 72.12
N CYS A 6 18.57 19.77 71.39
CA CYS A 6 17.22 19.26 71.72
C CYS A 6 16.07 20.12 71.14
N VAL A 7 15.06 19.39 70.60
CA VAL A 7 13.61 19.70 70.48
C VAL A 7 13.25 20.72 69.38
N GLY A 8 12.37 20.48 68.41
CA GLY A 8 11.31 19.49 68.25
C GLY A 8 9.96 20.21 68.13
N ILE A 9 9.50 20.52 66.92
CA ILE A 9 8.09 20.79 66.59
C ILE A 9 7.82 20.24 65.19
N GLY A 10 6.96 19.22 65.11
CA GLY A 10 6.51 18.60 63.87
C GLY A 10 5.41 19.43 63.20
N ILE A 11 5.50 19.55 61.89
CA ILE A 11 4.39 19.98 61.02
C ILE A 11 4.00 18.77 60.19
N THR A 12 2.84 18.22 60.54
CA THR A 12 2.14 17.15 59.82
C THR A 12 1.53 17.75 58.55
N CYS A 13 2.19 17.58 57.40
CA CYS A 13 1.57 17.83 56.10
C CYS A 13 0.67 16.64 55.74
N VAL A 14 -0.64 16.85 55.85
CA VAL A 14 -1.68 15.97 55.33
C VAL A 14 -1.61 16.02 53.80
N LEU A 15 -0.99 15.00 53.19
CA LEU A 15 -1.17 14.72 51.78
C LEU A 15 -2.43 13.85 51.64
N LEU A 16 -3.50 14.46 51.13
CA LEU A 16 -4.68 13.76 50.67
C LEU A 16 -4.29 12.97 49.41
N THR A 17 -3.89 11.71 49.59
CA THR A 17 -3.82 10.74 48.51
C THR A 17 -5.24 10.36 48.13
N GLY A 18 -5.79 10.98 47.09
CA GLY A 18 -6.96 10.45 46.41
C GLY A 18 -6.56 9.13 45.76
N CYS A 19 -7.05 8.01 46.28
CA CYS A 19 -6.89 6.70 45.67
C CYS A 19 -7.48 6.73 44.26
N GLN A 20 -6.62 6.71 43.23
CA GLN A 20 -7.03 6.20 41.93
C GLN A 20 -7.48 4.75 42.11
N LYS A 21 -8.63 4.38 41.55
CA LYS A 21 -9.00 2.98 41.41
C LYS A 21 -7.89 2.29 40.63
N THR A 22 -7.26 1.31 41.25
CA THR A 22 -6.37 0.35 40.59
C THR A 22 -7.15 -0.28 39.42
N PRO A 23 -6.61 -0.37 38.20
CA PRO A 23 -7.24 -1.12 37.12
C PRO A 23 -7.55 -2.55 37.59
N GLU A 24 -8.74 -3.06 37.31
CA GLU A 24 -9.16 -4.41 37.72
C GLU A 24 -8.49 -5.54 36.93
N GLU A 25 -7.61 -5.23 35.96
CA GLU A 25 -6.84 -6.23 35.23
C GLU A 25 -5.38 -6.28 35.71
N SER A 26 -4.95 -7.47 36.11
CA SER A 26 -3.57 -7.72 36.54
C SER A 26 -2.60 -7.53 35.37
N ALA A 27 -1.67 -6.59 35.50
CA ALA A 27 -0.72 -6.16 34.46
C ALA A 27 0.45 -7.14 34.17
N VAL A 28 0.29 -8.45 34.41
CA VAL A 28 1.29 -9.44 34.00
C VAL A 28 0.57 -10.64 33.38
N VAL A 29 0.15 -10.47 32.12
CA VAL A 29 -0.28 -11.61 31.31
C VAL A 29 0.97 -12.33 30.82
N SER A 30 1.03 -13.64 31.05
CA SER A 30 2.12 -14.49 30.55
C SER A 30 2.09 -14.52 29.03
N LYS A 31 3.10 -13.92 28.37
CA LYS A 31 3.33 -14.01 26.91
C LYS A 31 4.29 -15.15 26.55
N ALA A 32 4.24 -16.28 27.25
CA ALA A 32 5.26 -17.34 27.16
C ALA A 32 5.46 -17.93 25.74
N GLY A 33 4.53 -17.68 24.81
CA GLY A 33 4.64 -18.02 23.40
C GLY A 33 4.39 -16.84 22.45
N GLY A 34 4.53 -15.58 22.90
CA GLY A 34 4.30 -14.36 22.12
C GLY A 34 2.85 -13.85 22.10
N LEU A 35 1.86 -14.74 22.20
CA LEU A 35 0.44 -14.39 22.42
C LEU A 35 0.08 -14.40 23.91
N SER A 36 -0.83 -13.52 24.30
CA SER A 36 -1.40 -13.49 25.66
C SER A 36 -2.45 -14.59 25.86
N GLU A 37 -2.44 -15.26 27.02
CA GLU A 37 -3.37 -16.39 27.30
C GLU A 37 -4.86 -16.01 27.24
N ASN A 38 -5.20 -14.75 27.53
CA ASN A 38 -6.58 -14.23 27.48
C ASN A 38 -7.14 -14.12 26.05
N VAL A 39 -6.26 -14.02 25.04
CA VAL A 39 -6.61 -13.97 23.62
C VAL A 39 -7.01 -15.35 23.11
N ILE A 40 -6.46 -16.43 23.68
CA ILE A 40 -6.71 -17.79 23.20
C ILE A 40 -8.16 -18.21 23.54
N ALA A 41 -8.89 -18.65 22.51
CA ALA A 41 -10.25 -19.16 22.63
C ALA A 41 -10.29 -20.68 22.46
N LYS A 42 -11.36 -21.31 22.95
CA LYS A 42 -11.66 -22.69 22.57
C LYS A 42 -12.05 -22.72 21.09
N PRO A 43 -11.61 -23.72 20.32
CA PRO A 43 -12.07 -23.89 18.95
C PRO A 43 -13.59 -24.06 18.90
N LEU A 44 -14.21 -23.40 17.91
CA LEU A 44 -15.60 -23.60 17.53
C LEU A 44 -15.74 -24.93 16.78
N GLU A 45 -16.92 -25.54 16.86
CA GLU A 45 -17.25 -26.71 16.04
C GLU A 45 -17.42 -26.33 14.55
N GLU A 46 -17.33 -27.32 13.67
CA GLU A 46 -17.46 -27.09 12.23
C GLU A 46 -18.84 -26.50 11.88
N GLY A 47 -18.86 -25.35 11.20
CA GLY A 47 -20.08 -24.62 10.83
C GLY A 47 -20.65 -23.72 11.93
N GLU A 48 -20.05 -23.67 13.11
CA GLU A 48 -20.40 -22.72 14.16
C GLU A 48 -19.80 -21.34 13.87
N THR A 49 -20.59 -20.28 14.12
CA THR A 49 -20.17 -18.89 14.01
C THR A 49 -20.03 -18.27 15.40
N ARG A 50 -19.03 -17.41 15.60
CA ARG A 50 -18.88 -16.64 16.85
C ARG A 50 -19.92 -15.52 16.94
N GLU A 51 -20.26 -15.17 18.18
CA GLU A 51 -20.81 -13.86 18.48
C GLU A 51 -19.69 -12.80 18.44
N ASN A 52 -20.01 -11.62 17.92
CA ASN A 52 -19.12 -10.46 17.91
C ASN A 52 -19.92 -9.20 18.28
N ASP A 53 -19.21 -8.18 18.76
CA ASP A 53 -19.78 -6.90 19.22
C ASP A 53 -19.69 -5.80 18.15
N ILE A 54 -19.46 -6.18 16.89
CA ILE A 54 -19.36 -5.25 15.76
C ILE A 54 -20.76 -4.70 15.46
N PRO A 55 -20.98 -3.39 15.57
CA PRO A 55 -22.28 -2.80 15.27
C PRO A 55 -22.53 -2.81 13.76
N ALA A 56 -23.77 -3.06 13.33
CA ALA A 56 -24.13 -2.94 11.91
C ALA A 56 -23.97 -1.50 11.37
N HIS A 57 -24.10 -0.50 12.25
CA HIS A 57 -23.91 0.90 11.93
C HIS A 57 -23.11 1.59 13.03
N TRP A 58 -22.00 2.23 12.66
CA TRP A 58 -21.12 2.94 13.58
C TRP A 58 -21.25 4.45 13.38
N LYS A 59 -21.58 5.13 14.48
CA LYS A 59 -21.68 6.58 14.53
C LYS A 59 -20.97 7.14 15.75
N MET A 60 -20.02 8.05 15.53
CA MET A 60 -19.32 8.75 16.61
C MET A 60 -18.95 10.19 16.23
N GLU A 61 -18.79 11.01 17.25
CA GLU A 61 -18.24 12.36 17.16
C GLU A 61 -17.42 12.63 18.42
N GLU A 62 -16.14 12.99 18.26
CA GLU A 62 -15.23 13.27 19.37
C GLU A 62 -14.40 14.52 19.11
N PHE A 63 -14.38 15.44 20.07
CA PHE A 63 -13.51 16.62 20.06
C PHE A 63 -12.27 16.40 20.93
N ARG A 64 -11.09 16.64 20.37
CA ARG A 64 -9.80 16.62 21.09
C ARG A 64 -9.09 17.98 21.00
N ASN A 65 -8.08 18.16 21.84
CA ASN A 65 -7.21 19.34 21.89
C ASN A 65 -7.96 20.70 21.89
N LYS A 66 -8.85 20.92 22.87
CA LYS A 66 -9.66 22.16 22.98
C LYS A 66 -10.50 22.46 21.72
N ASN A 67 -11.11 21.42 21.13
CA ASN A 67 -11.94 21.46 19.91
C ASN A 67 -11.18 21.81 18.62
N ARG A 68 -9.85 21.71 18.62
CA ARG A 68 -9.03 21.89 17.41
C ARG A 68 -8.93 20.64 16.54
N MET A 69 -9.32 19.49 17.08
CA MET A 69 -9.44 18.23 16.35
C MET A 69 -10.87 17.71 16.52
N LEU A 70 -11.53 17.39 15.41
CA LEU A 70 -12.80 16.70 15.34
C LEU A 70 -12.58 15.34 14.67
N LEU A 71 -12.84 14.25 15.38
CA LEU A 71 -12.92 12.90 14.81
C LEU A 71 -14.39 12.50 14.68
N SER A 72 -14.78 12.00 13.51
CA SER A 72 -16.15 11.55 13.25
C SER A 72 -16.20 10.28 12.41
N ALA A 73 -17.22 9.46 12.63
CA ALA A 73 -17.57 8.32 11.79
C ALA A 73 -19.10 8.22 11.69
N ASP A 74 -19.61 7.88 10.51
CA ASP A 74 -21.03 7.62 10.25
C ASP A 74 -21.10 6.68 9.04
N LEU A 75 -20.88 5.37 9.28
CA LEU A 75 -20.84 4.36 8.23
C LEU A 75 -21.46 3.04 8.69
N ASP A 76 -21.97 2.29 7.72
CA ASP A 76 -22.40 0.91 7.90
C ASP A 76 -21.17 -0.01 7.90
N LEU A 77 -21.18 -1.03 8.77
CA LEU A 77 -20.11 -2.04 8.84
C LEU A 77 -20.64 -3.36 8.28
N ASP A 78 -19.76 -4.12 7.64
CA ASP A 78 -20.11 -5.41 7.05
C ASP A 78 -20.62 -6.40 8.11
N GLU A 79 -21.63 -7.20 7.73
CA GLU A 79 -22.09 -8.30 8.57
C GLU A 79 -21.10 -9.47 8.46
N HIS A 80 -20.43 -9.79 9.56
CA HIS A 80 -19.41 -10.84 9.57
C HIS A 80 -19.94 -12.12 10.22
N LYS A 81 -20.04 -13.20 9.44
CA LYS A 81 -20.24 -14.57 9.94
C LYS A 81 -18.91 -15.24 10.20
N LEU A 82 -18.35 -14.95 11.36
CA LEU A 82 -16.98 -15.31 11.71
C LEU A 82 -16.89 -16.73 12.27
N GLY A 83 -15.97 -17.54 11.74
CA GLY A 83 -15.66 -18.88 12.23
C GLY A 83 -14.55 -18.88 13.28
N ASN A 84 -13.72 -19.93 13.26
CA ASN A 84 -12.46 -19.96 14.00
C ASN A 84 -11.50 -18.91 13.42
N LEU A 85 -10.88 -18.13 14.30
CA LEU A 85 -9.87 -17.13 13.92
C LEU A 85 -8.49 -17.55 14.46
N PRO A 86 -7.77 -18.43 13.75
CA PRO A 86 -6.45 -18.88 14.17
C PRO A 86 -5.40 -17.78 14.06
N VAL A 87 -4.27 -17.97 14.75
CA VAL A 87 -3.02 -17.29 14.40
C VAL A 87 -2.14 -18.29 13.68
N ILE A 88 -1.69 -17.93 12.49
CA ILE A 88 -0.93 -18.83 11.59
C ILE A 88 0.46 -18.23 11.37
N GLU A 89 1.50 -19.04 11.51
CA GLU A 89 2.86 -18.64 11.15
C GLU A 89 3.09 -18.91 9.67
N MET A 90 3.52 -17.88 8.96
CA MET A 90 3.73 -17.84 7.52
C MET A 90 5.19 -17.54 7.20
N LYS A 91 5.66 -18.02 6.05
CA LYS A 91 6.96 -17.66 5.49
C LYS A 91 6.84 -17.36 4.01
N ASN A 92 7.83 -16.66 3.46
CA ASN A 92 7.93 -16.47 2.01
C ASN A 92 7.98 -17.81 1.27
N HIS A 93 7.27 -17.87 0.15
CA HIS A 93 7.39 -18.95 -0.84
C HIS A 93 8.59 -18.66 -1.73
N VAL A 94 9.32 -19.71 -2.12
CA VAL A 94 10.41 -19.59 -3.10
C VAL A 94 9.85 -19.98 -4.45
N LEU A 95 9.58 -19.00 -5.31
CA LEU A 95 9.11 -19.23 -6.67
C LEU A 95 10.15 -20.03 -7.47
N THR A 96 9.76 -21.23 -7.89
CA THR A 96 10.62 -22.17 -8.63
C THR A 96 10.71 -21.82 -10.12
N GLU A 97 11.71 -22.34 -10.82
CA GLU A 97 11.81 -22.15 -12.29
C GLU A 97 10.65 -22.84 -13.03
N GLU A 98 10.15 -23.95 -12.51
CA GLU A 98 8.97 -24.63 -13.05
C GLU A 98 7.71 -23.76 -12.94
N GLU A 99 7.44 -23.20 -11.75
CA GLU A 99 6.30 -22.28 -11.55
C GLU A 99 6.44 -21.01 -12.41
N LEU A 100 7.65 -20.43 -12.45
CA LEU A 100 7.95 -19.30 -13.33
C LEU A 100 7.59 -19.62 -14.78
N LYS A 101 8.01 -20.78 -15.27
CA LYS A 101 7.75 -21.21 -16.64
C LYS A 101 6.26 -21.38 -16.91
N GLU A 102 5.51 -22.01 -16.00
CA GLU A 102 4.07 -22.19 -16.15
C GLU A 102 3.33 -20.84 -16.22
N LEU A 103 3.70 -19.89 -15.35
CA LEU A 103 3.13 -18.54 -15.35
C LEU A 103 3.48 -17.77 -16.63
N VAL A 104 4.75 -17.79 -17.06
CA VAL A 104 5.20 -17.11 -18.28
C VAL A 104 4.50 -17.69 -19.52
N GLU A 105 4.40 -19.02 -19.63
CA GLU A 105 3.74 -19.67 -20.77
C GLU A 105 2.24 -19.35 -20.84
N TYR A 106 1.57 -19.25 -19.68
CA TYR A 106 0.17 -18.86 -19.61
C TYR A 106 -0.04 -17.43 -20.13
N PHE A 107 0.70 -16.44 -19.58
CA PHE A 107 0.49 -15.02 -19.88
C PHE A 107 1.13 -14.55 -21.19
N ALA A 108 2.14 -15.24 -21.70
CA ALA A 108 2.71 -14.93 -23.01
C ALA A 108 1.82 -15.40 -24.17
N GLU A 109 0.85 -16.31 -23.93
CA GLU A 109 -0.08 -16.85 -24.94
C GLU A 109 0.62 -17.37 -26.23
N GLY A 110 1.84 -17.89 -26.09
CA GLY A 110 2.65 -18.37 -27.21
C GLY A 110 3.33 -17.28 -28.07
N GLU A 111 3.26 -16.02 -27.65
CA GLU A 111 4.03 -14.93 -28.24
C GLU A 111 5.54 -15.13 -28.02
N THR A 112 6.35 -14.62 -28.96
CA THR A 112 7.81 -14.57 -28.79
C THR A 112 8.16 -13.64 -27.64
N LEU A 113 9.07 -14.08 -26.78
CA LEU A 113 9.65 -13.27 -25.71
C LEU A 113 10.87 -12.51 -26.20
N TYR A 114 11.03 -11.29 -25.73
CA TYR A 114 12.15 -10.40 -26.02
C TYR A 114 12.80 -9.92 -24.74
N GLU A 115 14.11 -9.70 -24.79
CA GLU A 115 14.86 -9.04 -23.73
C GLU A 115 14.35 -7.60 -23.56
N CYS A 116 14.25 -7.17 -22.31
CA CYS A 116 13.90 -5.80 -21.96
C CYS A 116 14.89 -4.82 -22.61
N GLN A 117 14.37 -3.66 -23.02
CA GLN A 117 15.13 -2.64 -23.74
C GLN A 117 15.27 -1.39 -22.87
N PRO A 118 16.45 -0.75 -22.85
CA PRO A 118 16.61 0.52 -22.17
C PRO A 118 15.87 1.61 -22.94
N TYR A 119 15.56 2.71 -22.26
CA TYR A 119 14.99 3.89 -22.88
C TYR A 119 15.93 4.46 -23.94
N THR A 120 15.35 4.81 -25.08
CA THR A 120 16.05 5.48 -26.17
C THR A 120 16.22 6.97 -25.89
N LYS A 121 17.18 7.61 -26.57
CA LYS A 121 17.50 9.04 -26.38
C LYS A 121 16.31 9.98 -26.51
N ASP A 122 15.39 9.67 -27.43
CA ASP A 122 14.19 10.47 -27.68
C ASP A 122 13.28 10.58 -26.44
N VAL A 123 13.22 9.54 -25.60
CA VAL A 123 12.45 9.57 -24.35
C VAL A 123 13.01 10.62 -23.39
N TYR A 124 14.33 10.66 -23.20
CA TYR A 124 14.98 11.65 -22.35
C TYR A 124 14.88 13.07 -22.94
N GLU A 125 15.07 13.21 -24.26
CA GLU A 125 14.96 14.48 -24.98
C GLU A 125 13.55 15.07 -24.88
N GLU A 126 12.51 14.23 -24.90
CA GLU A 126 11.14 14.67 -24.69
C GLU A 126 10.93 15.23 -23.28
N VAL A 127 11.42 14.55 -22.25
CA VAL A 127 11.33 15.05 -20.85
C VAL A 127 12.02 16.40 -20.72
N ILE A 128 13.23 16.54 -21.29
CA ILE A 128 13.97 17.82 -21.29
C ILE A 128 13.16 18.90 -22.02
N SER A 129 12.64 18.60 -23.22
CA SER A 129 11.84 19.52 -24.02
C SER A 129 10.61 20.03 -23.26
N ARG A 130 9.88 19.12 -22.60
CA ARG A 130 8.69 19.46 -21.81
C ARG A 130 9.04 20.34 -20.60
N ILE A 131 10.18 20.12 -19.96
CA ILE A 131 10.67 21.00 -18.89
C ILE A 131 11.03 22.40 -19.43
N GLU A 132 11.74 22.48 -20.55
CA GLU A 132 12.16 23.75 -21.15
C GLU A 132 10.97 24.58 -21.64
N ASN A 133 9.98 23.92 -22.22
CA ASN A 133 8.76 24.56 -22.72
C ASN A 133 7.72 24.82 -21.63
N LYS A 134 7.94 24.32 -20.40
CA LYS A 134 6.96 24.35 -19.30
C LYS A 134 5.65 23.70 -19.71
N GLU A 135 5.71 22.49 -20.24
CA GLU A 135 4.56 21.68 -20.61
C GLU A 135 4.16 20.76 -19.44
N GLY A 136 2.85 20.52 -19.27
CA GLY A 136 2.34 19.66 -18.21
C GLY A 136 2.72 20.13 -16.81
N ILE A 137 3.02 19.16 -15.93
CA ILE A 137 3.31 19.44 -14.51
C ILE A 137 4.46 20.43 -14.34
N TYR A 138 5.36 20.53 -15.32
CA TYR A 138 6.49 21.45 -15.30
C TYR A 138 6.11 22.93 -15.47
N ALA A 139 4.88 23.24 -15.90
CA ALA A 139 4.31 24.60 -15.88
C ALA A 139 3.75 25.02 -14.52
N SER A 140 3.52 24.08 -13.60
CA SER A 140 3.07 24.40 -12.25
C SER A 140 4.12 25.22 -11.48
N SER A 141 3.75 25.68 -10.29
CA SER A 141 4.68 26.26 -9.31
C SER A 141 5.69 25.25 -8.77
N TYR A 142 5.84 24.07 -9.41
CA TYR A 142 6.84 23.05 -9.12
C TYR A 142 8.19 23.68 -8.75
N PRO A 143 8.80 23.29 -7.61
CA PRO A 143 10.03 23.90 -7.16
C PRO A 143 11.07 23.94 -8.29
N TRP A 144 11.58 25.14 -8.61
CA TRP A 144 12.55 25.32 -9.70
C TRP A 144 13.75 24.38 -9.57
N LEU A 145 14.19 24.11 -8.34
CA LEU A 145 15.26 23.15 -8.04
C LEU A 145 14.89 21.74 -8.49
N LYS A 146 13.68 21.24 -8.22
CA LYS A 146 13.25 19.90 -8.67
C LYS A 146 13.26 19.79 -10.19
N ARG A 147 12.71 20.79 -10.91
CA ARG A 147 12.75 20.83 -12.39
C ARG A 147 14.17 20.78 -12.94
N LEU A 148 15.08 21.52 -12.32
CA LEU A 148 16.49 21.53 -12.71
C LEU A 148 17.12 20.15 -12.48
N THR A 149 16.88 19.52 -11.33
CA THR A 149 17.36 18.17 -11.04
C THR A 149 16.85 17.17 -12.07
N ILE A 150 15.55 17.17 -12.38
CA ILE A 150 14.98 16.22 -13.35
C ILE A 150 15.62 16.38 -14.71
N ARG A 151 15.78 17.62 -15.17
CA ARG A 151 16.44 17.91 -16.43
C ARG A 151 17.88 17.40 -16.43
N GLN A 152 18.67 17.70 -15.40
CA GLN A 152 20.08 17.29 -15.31
C GLN A 152 20.22 15.76 -15.30
N CYS A 153 19.34 15.08 -14.57
CA CYS A 153 19.31 13.62 -14.54
C CYS A 153 18.91 13.04 -15.90
N ALA A 154 17.93 13.64 -16.60
CA ALA A 154 17.59 13.22 -17.98
C ALA A 154 18.75 13.48 -18.97
N GLU A 155 19.45 14.62 -18.86
CA GLU A 155 20.65 14.92 -19.66
C GLU A 155 21.76 13.88 -19.42
N ALA A 156 21.96 13.43 -18.18
CA ALA A 156 22.91 12.37 -17.84
C ALA A 156 22.49 11.01 -18.44
N GLY A 157 21.20 10.67 -18.38
CA GLY A 157 20.68 9.41 -18.94
C GLY A 157 20.91 9.27 -20.46
N ILE A 158 20.88 10.39 -21.21
CA ILE A 158 21.14 10.41 -22.67
C ILE A 158 22.52 9.84 -23.03
N GLU A 159 23.52 9.97 -22.16
CA GLU A 159 24.87 9.46 -22.42
C GLU A 159 24.90 7.92 -22.52
N PHE A 160 23.97 7.24 -21.86
CA PHE A 160 23.84 5.78 -21.78
C PHE A 160 22.75 5.24 -22.71
N ALA A 161 21.77 6.06 -23.05
CA ALA A 161 20.63 5.68 -23.87
C ALA A 161 21.04 5.35 -25.32
N PRO A 162 20.58 4.22 -25.90
CA PRO A 162 20.80 3.92 -27.31
C PRO A 162 19.96 4.84 -28.22
N GLU A 163 20.40 4.98 -29.48
CA GLU A 163 19.62 5.70 -30.50
C GLU A 163 18.39 4.91 -30.95
N LYS A 164 18.44 3.58 -30.88
CA LYS A 164 17.35 2.68 -31.30
C LYS A 164 17.31 1.45 -30.40
N PRO A 165 16.13 0.83 -30.20
CA PRO A 165 16.01 -0.42 -29.46
C PRO A 165 16.80 -1.54 -30.13
N ALA A 166 17.45 -2.39 -29.34
CA ALA A 166 18.20 -3.55 -29.79
C ALA A 166 17.35 -4.81 -29.59
N ILE A 167 16.45 -5.09 -30.55
CA ILE A 167 15.51 -6.21 -30.45
C ILE A 167 16.28 -7.54 -30.38
N GLN A 168 16.17 -8.21 -29.24
CA GLN A 168 16.78 -9.51 -28.98
C GLN A 168 15.71 -10.44 -28.42
N GLU A 169 15.52 -11.61 -29.04
CA GLU A 169 14.63 -12.65 -28.52
C GLU A 169 15.22 -13.25 -27.23
N LYS A 170 14.35 -13.55 -26.27
CA LYS A 170 14.70 -14.20 -25.01
C LYS A 170 14.48 -15.71 -25.16
N GLU A 171 15.59 -16.46 -25.22
CA GLU A 171 15.55 -17.90 -25.52
C GLU A 171 15.15 -18.76 -24.32
N LYS A 172 15.29 -18.25 -23.10
CA LYS A 172 15.12 -19.03 -21.87
C LYS A 172 14.27 -18.31 -20.83
N ILE A 173 13.49 -19.11 -20.11
CA ILE A 173 12.75 -18.71 -18.92
C ILE A 173 13.51 -19.28 -17.73
N GLU A 174 14.42 -18.48 -17.17
CA GLU A 174 15.24 -18.80 -15.99
C GLU A 174 15.47 -17.51 -15.20
N PHE A 175 15.68 -17.61 -13.88
CA PHE A 175 16.02 -16.43 -13.09
C PHE A 175 17.45 -15.97 -13.41
N THR A 176 17.59 -14.68 -13.65
CA THR A 176 18.81 -13.96 -13.99
C THR A 176 19.03 -12.80 -13.04
N THR A 177 20.11 -12.05 -13.26
CA THR A 177 20.25 -10.72 -12.68
C THR A 177 19.16 -9.80 -13.23
N ARG A 178 18.81 -8.76 -12.46
CA ARG A 178 17.85 -7.73 -12.90
C ARG A 178 18.29 -7.09 -14.22
N PHE A 179 17.33 -6.71 -15.06
CA PHE A 179 17.62 -5.84 -16.18
C PHE A 179 17.95 -4.42 -15.69
N VAL A 180 19.08 -3.87 -16.13
CA VAL A 180 19.54 -2.53 -15.72
C VAL A 180 19.57 -1.62 -16.94
N ASP A 181 18.70 -0.61 -16.94
CA ASP A 181 18.82 0.55 -17.83
C ASP A 181 19.72 1.60 -17.14
N GLU A 182 20.99 1.63 -17.54
CA GLU A 182 21.99 2.56 -16.98
C GLU A 182 21.57 4.03 -17.13
N GLY A 183 20.86 4.38 -18.22
CA GLY A 183 20.37 5.73 -18.43
C GLY A 183 19.25 6.08 -17.45
N TYR A 184 18.36 5.12 -17.18
CA TYR A 184 17.25 5.28 -16.25
C TYR A 184 17.77 5.40 -14.82
N GLU A 185 18.66 4.51 -14.40
CA GLU A 185 19.28 4.54 -13.07
C GLU A 185 19.96 5.90 -12.82
N LYS A 186 20.66 6.44 -13.84
CA LYS A 186 21.23 7.79 -13.82
C LYS A 186 20.16 8.87 -13.73
N ALA A 187 19.07 8.72 -14.46
CA ALA A 187 18.01 9.72 -14.55
C ALA A 187 17.06 9.74 -13.33
N VAL A 188 17.03 8.68 -12.52
CA VAL A 188 16.07 8.52 -11.42
C VAL A 188 16.75 8.42 -10.05
N MET A 189 17.76 7.55 -9.88
CA MET A 189 18.36 7.34 -8.55
C MET A 189 19.15 8.57 -8.04
N GLU A 190 19.74 9.37 -8.93
CA GLU A 190 20.41 10.62 -8.53
C GLU A 190 19.42 11.71 -8.09
N LYS A 191 18.12 11.63 -8.45
CA LYS A 191 17.07 12.58 -8.02
C LYS A 191 16.65 12.37 -6.57
N VAL A 192 16.50 11.10 -6.18
CA VAL A 192 15.98 10.68 -4.88
C VAL A 192 17.03 10.94 -3.78
N GLY A 193 18.30 11.02 -4.16
CA GLY A 193 19.42 10.95 -3.25
C GLY A 193 19.46 9.55 -2.63
N ALA A 194 20.64 8.97 -2.47
CA ALA A 194 20.83 7.74 -1.69
C ALA A 194 20.45 7.89 -0.18
N ALA A 195 19.56 8.84 0.17
CA ALA A 195 19.29 9.31 1.52
C ALA A 195 17.81 9.67 1.79
N SER A 196 16.86 9.45 0.87
CA SER A 196 15.47 9.32 1.30
C SER A 196 15.28 7.90 1.84
N GLU A 197 15.22 7.83 3.16
CA GLU A 197 14.91 6.68 4.02
C GLU A 197 14.18 5.54 3.28
N GLY A 198 14.92 4.46 2.96
CA GLY A 198 14.36 3.21 2.43
C GLY A 198 14.88 2.73 1.06
N PHE A 199 15.41 3.62 0.21
CA PHE A 199 15.93 3.24 -1.12
C PHE A 199 17.38 2.73 -1.10
N ASP A 200 17.73 1.85 -0.16
CA ASP A 200 19.01 1.12 -0.12
C ASP A 200 19.00 -0.14 -1.03
N MET A 201 18.02 -0.27 -1.93
CA MET A 201 17.59 -1.57 -2.45
C MET A 201 18.16 -1.99 -3.82
N TYR A 202 18.89 -1.14 -4.54
CA TYR A 202 19.21 -1.41 -5.95
C TYR A 202 20.66 -1.15 -6.38
N GLU A 203 21.62 -1.11 -5.45
CA GLU A 203 23.03 -1.14 -5.84
C GLU A 203 23.39 -2.54 -6.35
N ASN A 204 23.50 -2.70 -7.68
CA ASN A 204 24.20 -3.80 -8.37
C ASN A 204 24.02 -5.18 -7.73
N ARG A 205 22.77 -5.66 -7.66
CA ARG A 205 22.49 -7.03 -7.21
C ARG A 205 22.94 -8.02 -8.29
N GLU A 206 24.04 -8.73 -8.02
CA GLU A 206 24.53 -9.85 -8.84
C GLU A 206 23.69 -11.13 -8.64
N GLU A 207 22.72 -11.08 -7.70
CA GLU A 207 21.83 -12.18 -7.37
C GLU A 207 20.90 -12.51 -8.54
N LYS A 208 20.79 -13.81 -8.82
CA LYS A 208 19.97 -14.33 -9.91
C LYS A 208 18.56 -14.62 -9.44
N VAL A 209 17.86 -13.57 -9.04
CA VAL A 209 16.50 -13.68 -8.49
C VAL A 209 15.42 -13.08 -9.40
N TRP A 210 15.78 -12.51 -10.55
CA TRP A 210 14.88 -11.74 -11.41
C TRP A 210 14.57 -12.44 -12.72
N PHE A 211 13.35 -12.29 -13.22
CA PHE A 211 13.01 -12.58 -14.61
C PHE A 211 12.22 -11.41 -15.18
N GLU A 212 12.63 -10.90 -16.34
CA GLU A 212 11.90 -9.85 -17.05
C GLU A 212 11.90 -10.15 -18.56
N ALA A 213 10.76 -9.92 -19.21
CA ALA A 213 10.60 -10.09 -20.64
C ALA A 213 9.47 -9.24 -21.21
N ASP A 214 9.58 -8.89 -22.49
CA ASP A 214 8.46 -8.40 -23.29
C ASP A 214 7.91 -9.50 -24.18
N ALA A 215 6.58 -9.66 -24.20
CA ALA A 215 5.88 -10.60 -25.05
C ALA A 215 5.28 -9.90 -26.28
N GLY A 216 5.49 -10.49 -27.46
CA GLY A 216 4.83 -10.11 -28.71
C GLY A 216 5.40 -8.88 -29.43
N GLY A 217 6.43 -8.24 -28.87
CA GLY A 217 7.11 -7.06 -29.40
C GLY A 217 7.84 -6.30 -28.29
N VAL A 218 8.50 -5.20 -28.62
CA VAL A 218 9.16 -4.30 -27.64
C VAL A 218 8.68 -2.87 -27.84
N GLY A 219 8.87 -2.01 -26.82
CA GLY A 219 8.40 -0.62 -26.88
C GLY A 219 6.91 -0.56 -27.20
N THR A 220 6.50 0.31 -28.12
CA THR A 220 5.07 0.52 -28.48
C THR A 220 4.41 -0.66 -29.18
N GLU A 221 5.16 -1.66 -29.66
CA GLU A 221 4.61 -2.85 -30.32
C GLU A 221 4.41 -4.02 -29.35
N ARG A 222 4.84 -3.88 -28.10
CA ARG A 222 4.68 -4.90 -27.06
C ARG A 222 3.22 -5.22 -26.80
N LYS A 223 2.94 -6.50 -26.55
CA LYS A 223 1.60 -6.96 -26.13
C LYS A 223 1.50 -7.19 -24.63
N GLY A 224 2.60 -7.60 -23.98
CA GLY A 224 2.66 -7.72 -22.52
C GLY A 224 4.08 -7.58 -21.99
N ARG A 225 4.23 -7.03 -20.79
CA ARG A 225 5.47 -7.05 -20.00
C ARG A 225 5.29 -8.09 -18.89
N ILE A 226 6.26 -8.96 -18.71
CA ILE A 226 6.31 -9.94 -17.62
C ILE A 226 7.49 -9.59 -16.71
N LYS A 227 7.27 -9.56 -15.40
CA LYS A 227 8.31 -9.45 -14.39
C LYS A 227 8.07 -10.50 -13.30
N ALA A 228 9.12 -11.11 -12.78
CA ALA A 228 9.04 -12.01 -11.63
C ALA A 228 10.30 -11.91 -10.77
N GLU A 229 10.13 -12.16 -9.48
CA GLU A 229 11.20 -12.21 -8.50
C GLU A 229 11.05 -13.47 -7.64
N THR A 230 12.15 -14.18 -7.37
CA THR A 230 12.16 -15.31 -6.44
C THR A 230 12.75 -14.91 -5.09
N TYR A 231 12.14 -15.39 -4.00
CA TYR A 231 12.57 -15.08 -2.65
C TYR A 231 13.99 -15.61 -2.38
N ASP A 232 14.85 -14.72 -1.88
CA ASP A 232 16.14 -15.03 -1.32
C ASP A 232 16.32 -14.26 0.01
N PRO A 233 16.53 -14.95 1.14
CA PRO A 233 16.68 -14.30 2.44
C PRO A 233 17.88 -13.35 2.54
N GLU A 234 18.94 -13.56 1.76
CA GLU A 234 20.11 -12.66 1.76
C GLU A 234 19.80 -11.36 1.01
N VAL A 235 18.87 -11.41 0.05
CA VAL A 235 18.37 -10.24 -0.68
C VAL A 235 17.36 -9.47 0.18
N GLY A 236 16.61 -10.14 1.04
CA GLY A 236 15.55 -9.54 1.86
C GLY A 236 14.33 -9.13 1.02
N ASN A 237 14.06 -9.84 -0.07
CA ASN A 237 12.93 -9.61 -0.96
C ASN A 237 11.75 -10.54 -0.62
N SER A 238 10.76 -10.62 -1.53
CA SER A 238 9.66 -11.58 -1.47
C SER A 238 9.32 -12.04 -2.88
N SER A 239 8.86 -13.28 -3.03
CA SER A 239 8.49 -13.79 -4.35
C SER A 239 7.30 -13.03 -4.94
N SER A 240 7.40 -12.70 -6.22
CA SER A 240 6.36 -11.98 -6.96
C SER A 240 6.33 -12.38 -8.43
N PHE A 241 5.17 -12.20 -9.06
CA PHE A 241 4.98 -12.34 -10.50
C PHE A 241 4.00 -11.28 -11.00
N SER A 242 4.29 -10.65 -12.13
CA SER A 242 3.39 -9.70 -12.76
C SER A 242 3.39 -9.82 -14.29
N TRP A 243 2.23 -9.59 -14.87
CA TRP A 243 1.99 -9.42 -16.29
C TRP A 243 1.07 -8.23 -16.53
N THR A 244 1.39 -7.39 -17.52
CA THR A 244 0.58 -6.22 -17.88
C THR A 244 0.64 -5.93 -19.38
N THR A 245 -0.50 -5.59 -19.99
CA THR A 245 -0.57 -5.16 -21.41
C THR A 245 -0.43 -3.65 -21.60
N GLY A 246 -0.19 -2.89 -20.54
CA GLY A 246 -0.30 -1.43 -20.55
C GLY A 246 0.58 -0.79 -19.49
N LEU A 247 0.20 0.41 -19.08
CA LEU A 247 0.93 1.15 -18.06
C LEU A 247 0.51 0.69 -16.67
N GLU A 248 -0.72 1.01 -16.30
CA GLU A 248 -1.28 0.76 -14.97
C GLU A 248 -2.78 1.06 -14.93
N SER A 249 -3.40 0.79 -13.79
CA SER A 249 -4.77 1.18 -13.48
C SER A 249 -4.81 2.06 -12.24
N TYR A 250 -5.68 3.07 -12.24
CA TYR A 250 -5.99 3.86 -11.05
C TYR A 250 -7.44 3.64 -10.65
N SER A 251 -7.67 3.44 -9.36
CA SER A 251 -8.97 3.53 -8.69
C SER A 251 -9.42 4.98 -8.60
N TYR A 252 -10.72 5.17 -8.33
CA TYR A 252 -11.26 6.52 -8.08
C TYR A 252 -10.57 7.20 -6.89
N LEU A 253 -10.21 6.45 -5.85
CA LEU A 253 -9.53 6.98 -4.67
C LEU A 253 -8.13 7.53 -5.00
N GLU A 254 -7.34 6.78 -5.79
CA GLU A 254 -6.00 7.21 -6.23
C GLU A 254 -6.10 8.42 -7.19
N PHE A 255 -7.11 8.43 -8.06
CA PHE A 255 -7.44 9.58 -8.90
C PHE A 255 -7.83 10.82 -8.08
N ASP A 256 -8.72 10.67 -7.10
CA ASP A 256 -9.18 11.78 -6.26
C ASP A 256 -8.05 12.33 -5.39
N SER A 257 -7.20 11.44 -4.86
CA SER A 257 -5.96 11.83 -4.15
C SER A 257 -5.03 12.66 -5.04
N SER A 258 -4.84 12.24 -6.30
CA SER A 258 -4.08 13.02 -7.29
C SER A 258 -4.74 14.37 -7.56
N ARG A 259 -6.08 14.41 -7.62
CA ARG A 259 -6.83 15.65 -7.85
C ARG A 259 -6.65 16.65 -6.71
N MET A 260 -6.75 16.16 -5.48
CA MET A 260 -6.53 16.95 -4.27
C MET A 260 -5.11 17.54 -4.27
N PHE A 261 -4.09 16.75 -4.62
CA PHE A 261 -2.72 17.25 -4.77
C PHE A 261 -2.63 18.45 -5.72
N PHE A 262 -3.31 18.42 -6.86
CA PHE A 262 -3.34 19.55 -7.80
C PHE A 262 -4.14 20.75 -7.26
N THR A 263 -5.25 20.52 -6.57
CA THR A 263 -6.07 21.59 -5.97
C THR A 263 -5.27 22.43 -4.96
N TYR A 264 -4.38 21.81 -4.19
CA TYR A 264 -3.57 22.49 -3.16
C TYR A 264 -2.28 23.14 -3.68
N GLN A 265 -1.96 23.01 -4.97
CA GLN A 265 -0.84 23.74 -5.58
C GLN A 265 -1.18 25.24 -5.73
N THR A 266 -0.22 26.12 -5.46
CA THR A 266 -0.44 27.59 -5.51
C THR A 266 -0.92 28.06 -6.88
N GLU A 267 -1.83 29.05 -6.91
CA GLU A 267 -2.41 29.64 -8.12
C GLU A 267 -1.38 29.83 -9.25
N ASN A 268 -1.50 29.02 -10.29
CA ASN A 268 -0.71 29.08 -11.51
C ASN A 268 -1.61 28.78 -12.73
N THR A 269 -1.10 29.00 -13.93
CA THR A 269 -1.89 28.78 -15.17
C THR A 269 -2.09 27.30 -15.53
N PHE A 270 -1.31 26.39 -14.93
CA PHE A 270 -1.41 24.95 -15.15
C PHE A 270 -2.58 24.34 -14.39
N THR A 271 -2.77 24.72 -13.13
CA THR A 271 -3.71 24.07 -12.20
C THR A 271 -5.15 24.07 -12.74
N PRO A 272 -5.72 25.20 -13.24
CA PRO A 272 -7.06 25.18 -13.84
C PRO A 272 -7.17 24.25 -15.05
N GLN A 273 -6.16 24.24 -15.95
CA GLN A 273 -6.16 23.38 -17.14
C GLN A 273 -6.05 21.90 -16.76
N MET A 274 -5.28 21.61 -15.71
CA MET A 274 -5.16 20.27 -15.19
C MET A 274 -6.49 19.79 -14.61
N LEU A 275 -7.14 20.61 -13.78
CA LEU A 275 -8.45 20.27 -13.21
C LEU A 275 -9.52 20.06 -14.30
N GLU A 276 -9.57 20.92 -15.33
CA GLU A 276 -10.43 20.70 -16.50
C GLU A 276 -10.16 19.36 -17.20
N ARG A 277 -8.90 18.91 -17.25
CA ARG A 277 -8.53 17.60 -17.78
C ARG A 277 -8.92 16.46 -16.84
N MET A 278 -8.79 16.66 -15.53
CA MET A 278 -9.21 15.68 -14.52
C MET A 278 -10.72 15.46 -14.55
N ASP A 279 -11.52 16.50 -14.81
CA ASP A 279 -12.97 16.35 -15.02
C ASP A 279 -13.27 15.37 -16.16
N LEU A 280 -12.47 15.36 -17.24
CA LEU A 280 -12.63 14.38 -18.33
C LEU A 280 -12.36 12.95 -17.88
N PHE A 281 -11.40 12.71 -16.97
CA PHE A 281 -11.17 11.39 -16.39
C PHE A 281 -12.30 11.01 -15.41
N GLU A 282 -12.76 11.94 -14.59
CA GLU A 282 -13.90 11.74 -13.69
C GLU A 282 -15.18 11.35 -14.44
N GLU A 283 -15.41 11.96 -15.61
CA GLU A 283 -16.50 11.56 -16.52
C GLU A 283 -16.36 10.11 -16.98
N ARG A 284 -15.14 9.59 -17.17
CA ARG A 284 -14.93 8.17 -17.55
C ARG A 284 -15.33 7.23 -16.41
N TYR A 285 -14.94 7.53 -15.16
CA TYR A 285 -15.39 6.76 -14.00
C TYR A 285 -16.92 6.78 -13.88
N THR A 286 -17.51 7.97 -13.92
CA THR A 286 -18.94 8.19 -13.68
C THR A 286 -19.83 7.54 -14.75
N ASN A 287 -19.37 7.55 -16.02
CA ASN A 287 -20.14 7.03 -17.14
C ASN A 287 -19.81 5.57 -17.50
N SER A 288 -18.99 4.88 -16.71
CA SER A 288 -18.68 3.47 -16.97
C SER A 288 -19.95 2.62 -16.99
N THR A 289 -20.07 1.79 -18.02
CA THR A 289 -21.16 0.80 -18.17
C THR A 289 -20.66 -0.64 -18.04
N PHE A 290 -19.36 -0.82 -17.76
CA PHE A 290 -18.77 -2.14 -17.64
C PHE A 290 -19.32 -2.86 -16.40
N ASP A 291 -19.79 -4.09 -16.60
CA ASP A 291 -20.42 -4.89 -15.55
C ASP A 291 -19.36 -5.57 -14.69
N LYS A 292 -19.33 -5.21 -13.40
CA LYS A 292 -18.39 -5.78 -12.44
C LYS A 292 -18.50 -7.30 -12.29
N ALA A 293 -19.69 -7.89 -12.45
CA ALA A 293 -19.84 -9.34 -12.34
C ALA A 293 -19.22 -10.08 -13.54
N VAL A 294 -19.22 -9.44 -14.73
CA VAL A 294 -18.59 -9.98 -15.93
C VAL A 294 -17.07 -9.97 -15.80
N GLY A 295 -16.50 -8.90 -15.25
CA GLY A 295 -15.06 -8.86 -14.97
C GLY A 295 -14.66 -9.83 -13.85
N ALA A 296 -15.46 -9.97 -12.79
CA ALA A 296 -15.19 -10.92 -11.70
C ALA A 296 -15.11 -12.35 -12.22
N ALA A 297 -16.07 -12.76 -13.07
CA ALA A 297 -16.06 -14.09 -13.68
C ALA A 297 -14.83 -14.34 -14.57
N GLN A 298 -14.29 -13.32 -15.24
CA GLN A 298 -13.04 -13.44 -16.00
C GLN A 298 -11.83 -13.57 -15.06
N ALA A 299 -11.75 -12.76 -14.01
CA ALA A 299 -10.67 -12.82 -13.05
C ALA A 299 -10.65 -14.17 -12.30
N GLU A 300 -11.81 -14.67 -11.86
CA GLU A 300 -11.95 -16.00 -11.25
C GLU A 300 -11.55 -17.13 -12.22
N GLN A 301 -11.82 -16.96 -13.52
CA GLN A 301 -11.41 -17.92 -14.53
C GLN A 301 -9.88 -18.00 -14.66
N VAL A 302 -9.17 -16.86 -14.58
CA VAL A 302 -7.69 -16.83 -14.54
C VAL A 302 -7.16 -17.58 -13.32
N ILE A 303 -7.68 -17.28 -12.11
CA ILE A 303 -7.31 -17.97 -10.86
C ILE A 303 -7.48 -19.49 -11.00
N LYS A 304 -8.61 -19.92 -11.58
CA LYS A 304 -8.93 -21.33 -11.79
C LYS A 304 -8.02 -22.00 -12.83
N GLU A 305 -7.69 -21.33 -13.92
CA GLU A 305 -6.81 -21.86 -14.96
C GLU A 305 -5.38 -22.02 -14.48
N LEU A 306 -4.91 -21.11 -13.63
CA LEU A 306 -3.63 -21.21 -12.94
C LEU A 306 -3.62 -22.24 -11.79
N GLY A 307 -4.77 -22.82 -11.45
CA GLY A 307 -4.86 -23.85 -10.41
C GLY A 307 -4.69 -23.33 -8.98
N ILE A 308 -4.91 -22.03 -8.77
CA ILE A 308 -4.76 -21.37 -7.47
C ILE A 308 -6.05 -21.61 -6.67
N ALA A 309 -5.95 -22.32 -5.54
CA ALA A 309 -7.10 -22.90 -4.84
C ALA A 309 -7.37 -22.27 -3.45
N ASP A 310 -6.41 -21.57 -2.87
CA ASP A 310 -6.47 -21.01 -1.51
C ASP A 310 -6.85 -19.53 -1.47
N MET A 311 -7.25 -18.96 -2.61
CA MET A 311 -7.59 -17.55 -2.76
C MET A 311 -9.08 -17.36 -3.06
N SER A 312 -9.71 -16.34 -2.46
CA SER A 312 -11.06 -15.89 -2.77
C SER A 312 -11.10 -14.40 -3.07
N LEU A 313 -12.11 -13.95 -3.81
CA LEU A 313 -12.30 -12.54 -4.15
C LEU A 313 -12.55 -11.72 -2.88
N SER A 314 -11.64 -10.82 -2.55
CA SER A 314 -11.68 -10.01 -1.32
C SER A 314 -12.05 -8.55 -1.55
N SER A 315 -11.75 -7.98 -2.73
CA SER A 315 -12.12 -6.61 -3.08
C SER A 315 -12.38 -6.46 -4.58
N GLU A 316 -13.29 -5.55 -4.91
CA GLU A 316 -13.58 -5.12 -6.27
C GLU A 316 -13.57 -3.59 -6.32
N GLU A 317 -12.70 -3.03 -7.14
CA GLU A 317 -12.54 -1.57 -7.23
C GLU A 317 -12.70 -1.12 -8.67
N GLN A 318 -13.55 -0.12 -8.90
CA GLN A 318 -13.65 0.49 -10.21
C GLN A 318 -12.36 1.23 -10.53
N VAL A 319 -11.81 0.99 -11.72
CA VAL A 319 -10.56 1.60 -12.17
C VAL A 319 -10.67 2.18 -13.58
N LEU A 320 -9.80 3.14 -13.88
CA LEU A 320 -9.42 3.47 -15.24
C LEU A 320 -8.08 2.82 -15.57
N TRP A 321 -8.09 2.03 -16.64
CA TRP A 321 -6.90 1.45 -17.23
C TRP A 321 -6.25 2.42 -18.20
N PHE A 322 -4.95 2.61 -18.03
CA PHE A 322 -4.10 3.41 -18.90
C PHE A 322 -3.39 2.49 -19.88
N PRO A 323 -3.79 2.50 -21.17
CA PRO A 323 -3.11 1.68 -22.18
C PRO A 323 -1.68 2.14 -22.35
N GLN A 324 -0.86 1.28 -22.94
CA GLN A 324 0.49 1.66 -23.35
C GLN A 324 0.43 2.87 -24.27
N ASN A 325 1.16 3.93 -23.92
CA ASN A 325 1.38 5.08 -24.80
C ASN A 325 2.83 5.03 -25.34
N SER A 326 3.17 5.98 -26.21
CA SER A 326 4.52 6.12 -26.78
C SER A 326 5.58 6.58 -25.78
N TYR A 327 5.19 6.91 -24.54
CA TYR A 327 6.03 7.64 -23.60
C TYR A 327 5.85 7.13 -22.19
N THR A 328 6.91 6.49 -21.69
CA THR A 328 7.14 5.99 -20.32
C THR A 328 6.43 4.67 -20.00
N GLU A 329 7.21 3.67 -19.57
CA GLU A 329 6.71 2.36 -19.17
C GLU A 329 6.38 2.34 -17.68
N GLY A 330 5.14 1.96 -17.33
CA GLY A 330 4.76 1.58 -15.95
C GLY A 330 5.23 2.53 -14.85
N SER A 331 5.68 1.97 -13.73
CA SER A 331 6.31 2.67 -12.59
C SER A 331 7.71 3.23 -12.89
N ASP A 332 8.32 2.81 -14.00
CA ASP A 332 9.73 3.04 -14.32
C ASP A 332 9.89 4.29 -15.20
N ARG A 333 9.18 5.38 -14.87
CA ARG A 333 9.09 6.57 -15.73
C ARG A 333 10.21 7.57 -15.47
N ILE A 334 10.76 8.10 -16.55
CA ILE A 334 11.64 9.27 -16.47
C ILE A 334 10.75 10.52 -16.37
N GLY A 335 10.80 11.22 -15.24
CA GLY A 335 10.04 12.46 -15.05
C GLY A 335 9.39 12.54 -13.67
N GLU A 336 8.21 13.16 -13.60
CA GLU A 336 7.31 13.15 -12.44
C GLU A 336 6.13 12.22 -12.72
N SER A 337 5.75 11.39 -11.74
CA SER A 337 4.69 10.38 -11.89
C SER A 337 3.33 11.00 -12.22
N ASP A 338 2.95 12.06 -11.50
CA ASP A 338 1.63 12.69 -11.62
C ASP A 338 1.41 13.40 -12.97
N ASP A 339 2.49 13.56 -13.75
CA ASP A 339 2.43 14.08 -15.10
C ASP A 339 1.73 13.13 -16.08
N LEU A 340 1.54 11.86 -15.69
CA LEU A 340 0.70 10.91 -16.42
C LEU A 340 -0.66 11.50 -16.76
N TRP A 341 -1.33 12.11 -15.78
CA TRP A 341 -2.67 12.68 -15.94
C TRP A 341 -2.69 13.79 -17.00
N TRP A 342 -1.56 14.45 -17.23
CA TRP A 342 -1.39 15.41 -18.30
C TRP A 342 -1.13 14.73 -19.65
N MET A 343 -0.25 13.73 -19.68
CA MET A 343 0.19 13.07 -20.92
C MET A 343 -0.84 12.12 -21.52
N ALA A 344 -1.56 11.37 -20.69
CA ALA A 344 -2.50 10.36 -21.13
C ALA A 344 -3.73 11.01 -21.77
N ASP A 345 -4.18 10.46 -22.90
CA ASP A 345 -5.45 10.86 -23.52
C ASP A 345 -6.62 10.26 -22.71
N PRO A 346 -7.48 11.08 -22.08
CA PRO A 346 -8.65 10.58 -21.36
C PRO A 346 -9.55 9.70 -22.24
N ALA A 347 -9.60 9.97 -23.56
CA ALA A 347 -10.41 9.17 -24.49
C ALA A 347 -9.85 7.75 -24.71
N ALA A 348 -8.54 7.56 -24.56
CA ALA A 348 -7.87 6.28 -24.75
C ALA A 348 -7.94 5.36 -23.51
N THR A 349 -8.26 5.90 -22.34
CA THR A 349 -8.44 5.08 -21.13
C THR A 349 -9.60 4.10 -21.29
N GLU A 350 -9.53 2.97 -20.60
CA GLU A 350 -10.60 1.97 -20.57
C GLU A 350 -11.16 1.85 -19.15
N CYS A 351 -12.48 1.85 -19.01
CA CYS A 351 -13.10 1.61 -17.71
C CYS A 351 -13.09 0.11 -17.41
N GLY A 352 -12.79 -0.24 -16.16
CA GLY A 352 -12.71 -1.62 -15.73
C GLY A 352 -12.87 -1.76 -14.22
N TYR A 353 -12.54 -2.95 -13.74
CA TYR A 353 -12.41 -3.22 -12.32
C TYR A 353 -11.09 -3.94 -12.06
N ARG A 354 -10.52 -3.63 -10.90
CA ARG A 354 -9.44 -4.37 -10.27
C ARG A 354 -10.06 -5.32 -9.25
N TYR A 355 -9.79 -6.61 -9.40
CA TYR A 355 -10.25 -7.69 -8.55
C TYR A 355 -9.07 -8.19 -7.73
N ILE A 356 -9.18 -8.06 -6.41
CA ILE A 356 -8.15 -8.49 -5.47
C ILE A 356 -8.60 -9.81 -4.86
N PHE A 357 -7.75 -10.82 -4.98
CA PHE A 357 -7.91 -12.12 -4.38
C PHE A 357 -6.89 -12.29 -3.26
N SER A 358 -7.32 -12.91 -2.17
CA SER A 358 -6.49 -13.17 -1.00
C SER A 358 -7.03 -14.38 -0.25
N ARG A 359 -6.24 -14.92 0.68
CA ARG A 359 -6.68 -16.05 1.49
C ARG A 359 -7.88 -15.66 2.36
N GLU A 360 -8.84 -16.57 2.49
CA GLU A 360 -9.95 -16.44 3.43
C GLU A 360 -9.76 -17.37 4.62
N ILE A 361 -9.82 -16.81 5.82
CA ILE A 361 -9.66 -17.54 7.08
C ILE A 361 -10.85 -17.22 7.97
N GLY A 362 -11.70 -18.21 8.21
CA GLY A 362 -12.82 -18.08 9.13
C GLY A 362 -13.82 -16.97 8.74
N GLY A 363 -14.01 -16.73 7.45
CA GLY A 363 -14.89 -15.68 6.91
C GLY A 363 -14.25 -14.30 6.81
N LEU A 364 -12.92 -14.19 6.98
CA LEU A 364 -12.16 -12.95 6.82
C LEU A 364 -11.08 -13.11 5.75
N ASN A 365 -11.03 -12.18 4.81
CA ASN A 365 -9.95 -12.12 3.83
C ASN A 365 -8.68 -11.46 4.41
N VAL A 366 -7.52 -11.84 3.87
CA VAL A 366 -6.27 -11.14 4.12
C VAL A 366 -6.30 -9.78 3.43
N MET A 367 -5.87 -8.75 4.15
CA MET A 367 -5.82 -7.37 3.70
C MET A 367 -4.36 -6.92 3.60
N VAL A 368 -4.06 -6.23 2.50
CA VAL A 368 -2.88 -5.37 2.40
C VAL A 368 -3.28 -4.04 3.01
N GLY A 369 -2.49 -3.55 3.97
CA GLY A 369 -2.77 -2.30 4.65
C GLY A 369 -1.52 -1.45 4.72
N ASN A 370 -1.63 -0.22 4.23
CA ASN A 370 -0.65 0.83 4.48
C ASN A 370 -1.14 1.63 5.69
N THR A 371 -0.24 2.07 6.56
CA THR A 371 -0.59 2.87 7.74
C THR A 371 0.08 4.24 7.63
N ALA A 372 -0.69 5.31 7.77
CA ALA A 372 -0.19 6.67 7.88
C ALA A 372 0.50 6.85 9.25
N VAL A 373 1.82 6.63 9.29
CA VAL A 373 2.64 6.77 10.50
C VAL A 373 3.70 7.84 10.26
N LEU A 374 3.82 8.81 11.18
CA LEU A 374 4.85 9.85 11.11
C LEU A 374 6.20 9.38 11.65
N GLU A 375 6.21 8.49 12.64
CA GLU A 375 7.42 7.86 13.20
C GLU A 375 7.07 6.46 13.72
N THR A 376 7.90 5.46 13.39
CA THR A 376 7.75 4.09 13.92
C THR A 376 8.25 4.03 15.37
N THR A 377 7.54 3.27 16.22
CA THR A 377 7.91 3.06 17.63
C THR A 377 8.16 1.58 17.90
N GLU A 378 8.89 1.23 18.97
CA GLU A 378 9.13 -0.17 19.38
C GLU A 378 7.84 -0.95 19.67
N GLU A 379 6.71 -0.26 19.87
CA GLU A 379 5.39 -0.87 20.13
C GLU A 379 4.59 -1.18 18.85
N MET A 380 5.09 -0.80 17.67
CA MET A 380 4.46 -1.07 16.37
C MET A 380 5.03 -2.33 15.73
N TYR A 381 4.18 -3.07 15.02
CA TYR A 381 4.62 -4.21 14.20
C TYR A 381 4.90 -3.76 12.77
N SER A 382 6.07 -4.12 12.24
CA SER A 382 6.44 -3.97 10.83
C SER A 382 6.61 -5.37 10.24
N PRO A 383 5.65 -5.86 9.43
CA PRO A 383 5.72 -7.20 8.85
C PRO A 383 7.07 -7.46 8.15
N PRO A 384 7.62 -8.67 8.21
CA PRO A 384 8.90 -8.97 7.56
C PRO A 384 8.80 -9.18 6.05
N PHE A 385 7.58 -9.26 5.51
CA PHE A 385 7.27 -9.34 4.09
C PHE A 385 5.79 -8.97 3.86
N PRO A 386 5.40 -8.55 2.64
CA PRO A 386 4.03 -8.16 2.32
C PRO A 386 3.02 -9.31 2.41
N ALA A 387 1.76 -8.97 2.67
CA ALA A 387 0.66 -9.92 2.67
C ALA A 387 0.38 -10.45 1.24
N GLU A 388 0.09 -11.75 1.14
CA GLU A 388 -0.11 -12.38 -0.15
C GLU A 388 -1.41 -11.95 -0.82
N THR A 389 -1.30 -11.39 -2.02
CA THR A 389 -2.47 -11.03 -2.84
C THR A 389 -2.26 -11.30 -4.31
N ILE A 390 -3.37 -11.54 -5.00
CA ILE A 390 -3.43 -11.56 -6.45
C ILE A 390 -4.37 -10.47 -6.93
N THR A 391 -3.87 -9.58 -7.76
CA THR A 391 -4.61 -8.45 -8.31
C THR A 391 -4.78 -8.63 -9.82
N ILE A 392 -6.02 -8.66 -10.29
CA ILE A 392 -6.36 -8.81 -11.70
C ILE A 392 -7.19 -7.63 -12.17
N THR A 393 -6.72 -6.90 -13.19
CA THR A 393 -7.50 -5.81 -13.80
C THR A 393 -8.18 -6.31 -15.06
N VAL A 394 -9.48 -6.08 -15.16
CA VAL A 394 -10.31 -6.45 -16.32
C VAL A 394 -11.08 -5.24 -16.82
N THR A 395 -11.04 -4.99 -18.12
CA THR A 395 -11.80 -3.94 -18.80
C THR A 395 -12.77 -4.54 -19.82
N GLU A 396 -13.46 -3.68 -20.56
CA GLU A 396 -14.32 -4.10 -21.68
C GLU A 396 -13.60 -4.90 -22.77
N SER A 397 -12.28 -4.78 -22.89
CA SER A 397 -11.48 -5.51 -23.87
C SER A 397 -10.76 -6.75 -23.31
N GLY A 398 -11.03 -7.11 -22.04
CA GLY A 398 -10.54 -8.34 -21.41
C GLY A 398 -9.59 -8.09 -20.25
N VAL A 399 -8.86 -9.12 -19.85
CA VAL A 399 -7.86 -9.07 -18.79
C VAL A 399 -6.67 -8.22 -19.25
N LYS A 400 -6.26 -7.27 -18.42
CA LYS A 400 -5.21 -6.28 -18.72
C LYS A 400 -3.95 -6.45 -17.88
N SER A 401 -4.10 -6.92 -16.66
CA SER A 401 -2.98 -7.19 -15.77
C SER A 401 -3.29 -8.32 -14.80
N PHE A 402 -2.23 -8.99 -14.38
CA PHE A 402 -2.19 -9.95 -13.29
C PHE A 402 -0.95 -9.64 -12.46
N VAL A 403 -1.11 -9.50 -11.15
CA VAL A 403 -0.02 -9.23 -10.21
C VAL A 403 -0.20 -10.14 -9.01
N TRP A 404 0.81 -10.95 -8.68
CA TRP A 404 0.85 -11.80 -7.50
C TRP A 404 2.03 -11.36 -6.64
N GLU A 405 1.72 -10.81 -5.47
CA GLU A 405 2.68 -10.24 -4.53
C GLU A 405 2.68 -11.00 -3.22
N GLY A 406 3.84 -11.01 -2.54
CA GLY A 406 3.98 -11.59 -1.21
C GLY A 406 3.69 -13.10 -1.17
N MET A 407 4.08 -13.84 -2.22
CA MET A 407 3.84 -15.29 -2.29
C MET A 407 4.35 -15.96 -1.02
N SER A 408 3.50 -16.74 -0.35
CA SER A 408 3.79 -17.25 1.00
C SER A 408 3.21 -18.64 1.24
N GLU A 409 3.69 -19.33 2.26
CA GLU A 409 3.20 -20.66 2.64
C GLU A 409 3.02 -20.81 4.16
N GLU A 410 2.03 -21.60 4.57
CA GLU A 410 1.76 -21.90 5.98
C GLU A 410 2.86 -22.78 6.57
N VAL A 411 3.45 -22.33 7.68
CA VAL A 411 4.43 -23.10 8.46
C VAL A 411 3.72 -23.96 9.49
N LYS A 412 2.84 -23.35 10.29
CA LYS A 412 2.07 -24.01 11.37
C LYS A 412 1.01 -23.05 11.91
N ARG A 413 0.04 -23.61 12.63
CA ARG A 413 -0.90 -22.86 13.46
C ARG A 413 -0.33 -22.65 14.87
N ILE A 414 -0.37 -21.41 15.34
CA ILE A 414 0.03 -21.03 16.71
C ILE A 414 -1.13 -21.28 17.69
N THR A 415 -2.35 -20.95 17.26
CA THR A 415 -3.61 -21.29 17.95
C THR A 415 -4.70 -21.51 16.91
N GLU A 416 -5.65 -22.39 17.19
CA GLU A 416 -6.79 -22.67 16.32
C GLU A 416 -7.88 -21.60 16.41
N ASN A 417 -7.94 -20.87 17.53
CA ASN A 417 -8.95 -19.84 17.72
C ASN A 417 -8.51 -18.74 18.69
N THR A 418 -9.02 -17.53 18.44
CA THR A 418 -8.76 -16.32 19.23
C THR A 418 -10.05 -15.55 19.54
N LYS A 419 -9.98 -14.73 20.60
CA LYS A 419 -10.98 -13.72 20.93
C LYS A 419 -10.53 -12.38 20.35
N LEU A 420 -11.45 -11.71 19.67
CA LEU A 420 -11.25 -10.34 19.23
C LEU A 420 -11.35 -9.39 20.43
N LEU A 421 -10.58 -8.31 20.37
CA LEU A 421 -10.71 -7.17 21.24
C LEU A 421 -12.08 -6.49 20.97
N PRO A 422 -12.79 -6.04 22.02
CA PRO A 422 -14.06 -5.33 21.86
C PRO A 422 -13.94 -4.11 20.92
N PHE A 423 -14.97 -3.87 20.12
CA PHE A 423 -14.94 -2.82 19.09
C PHE A 423 -14.81 -1.41 19.67
N ASP A 424 -15.32 -1.15 20.88
CA ASP A 424 -15.12 0.14 21.59
C ASP A 424 -13.65 0.40 21.91
N LYS A 425 -12.88 -0.65 22.22
CA LYS A 425 -11.43 -0.56 22.43
C LYS A 425 -10.68 -0.31 21.14
N ILE A 426 -11.11 -0.92 20.03
CA ILE A 426 -10.54 -0.63 18.71
C ILE A 426 -10.76 0.84 18.33
N GLN A 427 -11.95 1.40 18.62
CA GLN A 427 -12.23 2.83 18.41
C GLN A 427 -11.31 3.73 19.25
N GLU A 428 -11.08 3.40 20.51
CA GLU A 428 -10.14 4.12 21.37
C GLU A 428 -8.73 4.14 20.76
N ARG A 429 -8.25 2.99 20.25
CA ARG A 429 -6.94 2.85 19.58
C ARG A 429 -6.85 3.68 18.29
N LEU A 430 -7.87 3.65 17.45
CA LEU A 430 -7.92 4.47 16.24
C LEU A 430 -7.83 5.96 16.58
N ALA A 431 -8.59 6.42 17.57
CA ALA A 431 -8.59 7.81 17.99
C ALA A 431 -7.21 8.24 18.56
N GLU A 432 -6.50 7.34 19.24
CA GLU A 432 -5.11 7.55 19.66
C GLU A 432 -4.15 7.72 18.47
N GLN A 433 -4.24 6.86 17.45
CA GLN A 433 -3.38 6.94 16.25
C GLN A 433 -3.62 8.22 15.44
N ILE A 434 -4.88 8.59 15.21
CA ILE A 434 -5.22 9.85 14.52
C ILE A 434 -4.72 11.05 15.34
N PHE A 435 -4.82 10.99 16.67
CA PHE A 435 -4.31 12.06 17.53
C PHE A 435 -2.78 12.18 17.48
N TYR A 436 -2.06 11.06 17.32
CA TYR A 436 -0.61 11.06 17.12
C TYR A 436 -0.24 11.76 15.80
N TRP A 437 -0.90 11.38 14.70
CA TRP A 437 -0.76 12.05 13.40
C TRP A 437 -1.01 13.57 13.51
N TYR A 438 -2.16 13.95 14.05
CA TYR A 438 -2.54 15.34 14.30
C TYR A 438 -1.47 16.11 15.10
N SER A 439 -0.94 15.50 16.16
CA SER A 439 0.05 16.13 17.03
C SER A 439 1.36 16.42 16.30
N GLY A 440 1.79 15.51 15.41
CA GLY A 440 2.94 15.73 14.56
C GLY A 440 2.71 16.84 13.53
N CYS A 441 1.57 16.83 12.82
CA CYS A 441 1.24 17.84 11.81
C CYS A 441 1.02 19.25 12.38
N THR A 442 0.61 19.35 13.65
CA THR A 442 0.37 20.62 14.33
C THR A 442 1.52 21.05 15.25
N ALA A 443 2.64 20.31 15.23
CA ALA A 443 3.82 20.64 16.01
C ALA A 443 4.31 22.07 15.69
N GLY A 444 4.46 22.89 16.73
CA GLY A 444 4.91 24.29 16.59
C GLY A 444 3.84 25.30 16.20
N GLN A 445 2.57 24.89 15.99
CA GLN A 445 1.48 25.84 15.78
C GLN A 445 1.20 26.68 17.04
N PRO A 446 0.88 27.98 16.92
CA PRO A 446 0.51 28.82 18.04
C PRO A 446 -0.67 28.27 18.84
N VAL A 447 -0.68 28.49 20.16
CA VAL A 447 -1.76 28.06 21.06
C VAL A 447 -3.11 28.70 20.69
N ASP A 448 -3.08 29.90 20.12
CA ASP A 448 -4.26 30.68 19.74
C ASP A 448 -4.69 30.48 18.27
N ASP A 449 -4.10 29.51 17.56
CA ASP A 449 -4.51 29.19 16.18
C ASP A 449 -5.94 28.62 16.17
N PRO A 450 -6.90 29.28 15.51
CA PRO A 450 -8.29 28.86 15.50
C PRO A 450 -8.56 27.70 14.53
N THR A 451 -7.55 27.24 13.78
CA THR A 451 -7.70 26.18 12.78
C THR A 451 -8.16 24.90 13.46
N GLN A 452 -9.32 24.42 12.99
CA GLN A 452 -9.86 23.11 13.33
C GLN A 452 -9.56 22.12 12.21
N PHE A 453 -9.00 20.99 12.60
CA PHE A 453 -8.75 19.82 11.76
C PHE A 453 -9.88 18.82 11.95
N GLN A 454 -10.37 18.27 10.85
CA GLN A 454 -11.44 17.30 10.81
C GLN A 454 -10.87 15.98 10.29
N TYR A 455 -11.20 14.88 10.95
CA TYR A 455 -10.82 13.53 10.56
C TYR A 455 -12.10 12.72 10.48
N ARG A 456 -12.51 12.39 9.26
CA ARG A 456 -13.74 11.63 9.00
C ARG A 456 -13.38 10.24 8.56
N VAL A 457 -13.74 9.23 9.36
CA VAL A 457 -13.58 7.83 8.98
C VAL A 457 -14.59 7.52 7.87
N THR A 458 -14.08 7.00 6.76
CA THR A 458 -14.85 6.70 5.54
C THR A 458 -14.95 5.22 5.25
N ASP A 459 -14.04 4.40 5.78
CA ASP A 459 -14.05 2.95 5.62
C ASP A 459 -13.53 2.26 6.88
N ALA A 460 -14.08 1.10 7.21
CA ALA A 460 -13.64 0.26 8.32
C ALA A 460 -13.88 -1.21 8.00
N LYS A 461 -12.81 -1.99 7.88
CA LYS A 461 -12.87 -3.42 7.48
C LYS A 461 -12.11 -4.28 8.48
N LEU A 462 -12.73 -5.38 8.89
CA LEU A 462 -12.07 -6.43 9.65
C LEU A 462 -11.55 -7.48 8.66
N GLY A 463 -10.28 -7.87 8.80
CA GLY A 463 -9.66 -8.88 7.97
C GLY A 463 -8.46 -9.49 8.68
N TYR A 464 -7.60 -10.18 7.93
CA TYR A 464 -6.31 -10.65 8.42
C TYR A 464 -5.17 -9.80 7.87
N THR A 465 -4.05 -9.73 8.58
CA THR A 465 -2.81 -9.13 8.08
C THR A 465 -1.60 -9.74 8.78
N TYR A 466 -0.40 -9.38 8.35
CA TYR A 466 0.84 -9.85 8.95
C TYR A 466 1.30 -8.96 10.12
N ILE A 467 1.92 -9.61 11.10
CA ILE A 467 2.81 -9.01 12.10
C ILE A 467 4.06 -9.88 12.22
N ASN A 468 5.12 -9.44 12.89
CA ASN A 468 6.30 -10.28 13.08
C ASN A 468 5.99 -11.54 13.90
N ALA A 469 6.51 -12.69 13.48
CA ALA A 469 6.40 -13.91 14.27
C ALA A 469 7.27 -13.83 15.54
N TYR A 470 6.76 -14.35 16.65
CA TYR A 470 7.47 -14.31 17.92
C TYR A 470 8.80 -15.06 17.86
N LYS A 471 9.90 -14.33 18.11
CA LYS A 471 11.29 -14.84 18.07
C LYS A 471 11.69 -15.44 16.73
N ASN A 472 10.99 -15.11 15.65
CA ASN A 472 11.37 -15.50 14.30
C ASN A 472 11.18 -14.32 13.33
N PRO A 473 12.21 -13.48 13.13
CA PRO A 473 12.09 -12.27 12.34
C PRO A 473 11.89 -12.53 10.84
N GLU A 474 12.20 -13.73 10.33
CA GLU A 474 12.01 -14.10 8.92
C GLU A 474 10.58 -14.57 8.62
N HIS A 475 9.76 -14.81 9.65
CA HIS A 475 8.40 -15.30 9.52
C HIS A 475 7.39 -14.25 9.98
N ALA A 476 6.20 -14.28 9.38
CA ALA A 476 5.07 -13.48 9.79
C ALA A 476 4.08 -14.32 10.61
N TRP A 477 3.35 -13.67 11.52
CA TRP A 477 2.09 -14.18 12.03
C TRP A 477 0.94 -13.51 11.30
N LEU A 478 0.07 -14.32 10.72
CA LEU A 478 -1.20 -13.89 10.17
C LEU A 478 -2.21 -13.78 11.32
N VAL A 479 -2.66 -12.55 11.59
CA VAL A 479 -3.55 -12.20 12.71
C VAL A 479 -4.74 -11.37 12.24
N PRO A 480 -5.90 -11.45 12.92
CA PRO A 480 -7.01 -10.55 12.65
C PRO A 480 -6.62 -9.09 12.93
N ALA A 481 -7.04 -8.16 12.07
CA ALA A 481 -6.79 -6.74 12.20
C ALA A 481 -7.92 -5.91 11.59
N TRP A 482 -8.09 -4.69 12.09
CA TRP A 482 -8.96 -3.68 11.53
C TRP A 482 -8.17 -2.72 10.65
N SER A 483 -8.63 -2.53 9.41
CA SER A 483 -8.20 -1.47 8.52
C SER A 483 -9.22 -0.34 8.56
N PHE A 484 -8.75 0.90 8.73
CA PHE A 484 -9.57 2.11 8.68
C PHE A 484 -9.02 3.08 7.65
N MET A 485 -9.92 3.74 6.92
CA MET A 485 -9.58 4.89 6.10
C MET A 485 -10.26 6.12 6.67
N ALA A 486 -9.51 7.21 6.80
CA ALA A 486 -10.01 8.50 7.24
C ALA A 486 -9.56 9.62 6.31
N ILE A 487 -10.44 10.59 6.07
CA ILE A 487 -10.11 11.81 5.34
C ILE A 487 -9.76 12.90 6.35
N GLU A 488 -8.56 13.45 6.26
CA GLU A 488 -8.20 14.70 6.93
C GLU A 488 -8.72 15.88 6.12
N GLY A 489 -9.31 16.86 6.80
CA GLY A 489 -9.74 18.13 6.21
C GLY A 489 -9.55 19.32 7.15
N THR A 490 -9.60 20.52 6.59
CA THR A 490 -9.57 21.78 7.36
C THR A 490 -10.46 22.81 6.70
N GLY A 491 -11.17 23.63 7.47
CA GLY A 491 -12.00 24.70 6.89
C GLY A 491 -13.14 24.20 6.00
N GLY A 492 -13.52 22.92 6.11
CA GLY A 492 -14.54 22.27 5.28
C GLY A 492 -14.03 21.68 3.96
N GLU A 493 -12.71 21.68 3.73
CA GLU A 493 -12.09 21.08 2.55
C GLU A 493 -11.26 19.84 2.93
N ASP A 494 -11.44 18.76 2.18
CA ASP A 494 -10.71 17.50 2.31
C ASP A 494 -9.29 17.67 1.76
N ARG A 495 -8.27 17.17 2.48
CA ARG A 495 -6.84 17.39 2.21
C ARG A 495 -6.07 16.15 1.81
N GLN A 496 -6.28 15.04 2.50
CA GLN A 496 -5.62 13.77 2.24
C GLN A 496 -6.36 12.61 2.90
N TYR A 497 -6.19 11.42 2.32
CA TYR A 497 -6.61 10.17 2.92
C TYR A 497 -5.51 9.62 3.83
N LEU A 498 -5.90 9.08 4.97
CA LEU A 498 -5.05 8.47 5.98
C LEU A 498 -5.57 7.06 6.26
N SER A 499 -4.68 6.08 6.19
CA SER A 499 -5.01 4.68 6.46
C SER A 499 -4.45 4.25 7.80
N TYR A 500 -5.16 3.38 8.53
CA TYR A 500 -4.75 2.89 9.84
C TYR A 500 -5.00 1.39 9.95
N LEU A 501 -3.98 0.64 10.37
CA LEU A 501 -4.09 -0.79 10.62
C LEU A 501 -3.90 -1.09 12.12
N ILE A 502 -4.88 -1.73 12.73
CA ILE A 502 -4.92 -2.03 14.17
C ILE A 502 -5.14 -3.52 14.36
N GLU A 503 -4.17 -4.19 14.97
CA GLU A 503 -4.23 -5.59 15.36
C GLU A 503 -5.45 -5.84 16.28
N ALA A 504 -6.27 -6.83 15.95
CA ALA A 504 -7.60 -6.98 16.54
C ALA A 504 -7.65 -7.89 17.79
N LEU A 505 -6.53 -8.41 18.29
CA LEU A 505 -6.49 -9.24 19.50
C LEU A 505 -6.04 -8.46 20.74
N GLU A 506 -5.02 -7.62 20.61
CA GLU A 506 -4.41 -6.78 21.65
C GLU A 506 -4.51 -5.27 21.37
N GLY A 507 -4.84 -4.85 20.13
CA GLY A 507 -5.05 -3.46 19.78
C GLY A 507 -3.77 -2.69 19.43
N CYS A 508 -2.70 -3.40 19.06
CA CYS A 508 -1.43 -2.78 18.64
C CYS A 508 -1.57 -2.16 17.25
N ALA A 509 -0.96 -0.99 17.03
CA ALA A 509 -0.85 -0.43 15.69
C ALA A 509 0.13 -1.25 14.85
N ILE A 510 -0.23 -1.49 13.59
CA ILE A 510 0.61 -2.15 12.61
C ILE A 510 1.06 -1.09 11.63
N THR A 511 2.36 -0.95 11.41
CA THR A 511 2.89 -0.12 10.33
C THR A 511 2.83 -0.96 9.07
N GLY A 512 2.12 -0.49 8.04
CA GLY A 512 2.27 -1.04 6.70
C GLY A 512 3.60 -0.59 6.11
N GLU A 513 4.20 -1.43 5.27
CA GLU A 513 5.22 -1.00 4.31
C GLU A 513 4.54 -0.48 3.04
#